data_AF-A0A846FZ46-F1
#
_entry.id   AF-A0A846FZ46-F1
#
_cell.length_a   1.000
_cell.length_b   1.000
_cell.length_c   1.000
_cell.angle_alpha   90.00
_cell.angle_beta   90.00
_cell.angle_gamma   90.00
#
_symmetry.space_group_name_H-M   'P 1'
#
loop_
_entity.id
_entity.type
_entity.pdbx_description
1 polymer ?
#
loop_
_entity_poly.entity_id
_entity_poly.type
_entity_poly.pdbx_seq_one_letter_code
_entity_poly.pdbx_strand_id
1 'polypeptide(L)'
;MAKLLRNKDWGGEIVDKIWQDFQVFYVLVDEDELEIIENSGNIPREDAGVYLTAKTGKSQCFVSANYKLVKAIVEETGEFECLTPEAFVNKYV
;
A
#
# COMPACT_ATOMS: atom_id res chain seq x y z
N MET A 1 26.11 20.99 12.09
CA MET A 1 25.66 19.87 12.95
C MET A 1 24.20 19.98 13.41
N ALA A 2 23.63 21.16 13.67
CA ALA A 2 22.22 21.31 14.11
C ALA A 2 21.15 20.88 13.08
N LYS A 3 21.44 20.96 11.78
CA LYS A 3 20.50 20.59 10.70
C LYS A 3 20.22 19.08 10.61
N LEU A 4 21.17 18.24 11.03
CA LEU A 4 21.03 16.78 11.05
C LEU A 4 20.17 16.28 12.23
N LEU A 5 20.28 16.92 13.39
CA LEU A 5 19.44 16.64 14.56
C LEU A 5 17.98 16.99 14.26
N ARG A 6 17.74 18.18 13.69
CA ARG A 6 16.38 18.61 13.32
C ARG A 6 15.70 17.64 12.35
N ASN A 7 16.39 17.15 11.32
CA ASN A 7 15.78 16.16 10.41
C ASN A 7 15.45 14.82 11.10
N LYS A 8 16.20 14.45 12.15
CA LYS A 8 15.97 13.22 12.90
C LYS A 8 14.74 13.34 13.82
N ASP A 9 14.54 14.51 14.43
CA ASP A 9 13.37 14.79 15.28
C ASP A 9 12.07 14.76 14.47
N TRP A 10 12.09 15.29 13.24
CA TRP A 10 10.91 15.29 12.36
C TRP A 10 10.57 13.89 11.86
N GLY A 11 11.58 13.07 11.59
CA GLY A 11 11.37 11.66 11.24
C GLY A 11 10.72 10.87 12.38
N GLY A 12 11.15 11.11 13.63
CA GLY A 12 10.54 10.52 14.82
C GLY A 12 9.07 10.95 15.00
N GLU A 13 8.79 12.24 14.87
CA GLU A 13 7.43 12.77 15.03
C GLU A 13 6.45 12.23 13.98
N ILE A 14 6.90 12.01 12.73
CA ILE A 14 6.08 11.40 11.68
C ILE A 14 5.74 9.95 12.04
N VAL A 15 6.72 9.16 12.50
CA VAL A 15 6.50 7.76 12.89
C VAL A 15 5.55 7.68 14.09
N ASP A 16 5.73 8.54 15.08
CA ASP A 16 4.86 8.61 16.25
C ASP A 16 3.42 8.94 15.86
N LYS A 17 3.22 9.92 14.97
CA LYS A 17 1.88 10.26 14.45
C LYS A 17 1.25 9.13 13.64
N ILE A 18 2.03 8.43 12.81
CA ILE A 18 1.52 7.24 12.09
C ILE A 18 1.02 6.21 13.11
N TRP A 19 1.79 5.89 14.15
CA TRP A 19 1.37 4.88 15.13
C TRP A 19 0.20 5.30 16.02
N GLN A 20 0.07 6.59 16.34
CA GLN A 20 -1.00 7.09 17.19
C GLN A 20 -2.31 7.32 16.44
N ASP A 21 -2.23 7.84 15.21
CA ASP A 21 -3.40 8.35 14.50
C ASP A 21 -3.91 7.39 13.40
N PHE A 22 -3.06 6.52 12.82
CA PHE A 22 -3.52 5.57 11.81
C PHE A 22 -4.20 4.34 12.43
N GLN A 23 -5.42 4.08 11.97
CA GLN A 23 -6.08 2.80 12.23
C GLN A 23 -5.50 1.72 11.33
N VAL A 24 -4.68 0.85 11.90
CA VAL A 24 -4.12 -0.31 11.21
C VAL A 24 -5.08 -1.48 11.33
N PHE A 25 -5.55 -1.99 10.18
CA PHE A 25 -6.39 -3.16 10.10
C PHE A 25 -5.57 -4.36 9.65
N TYR A 26 -5.73 -5.48 10.35
CA TYR A 26 -5.11 -6.75 10.00
C TYR A 26 -6.16 -7.66 9.37
N VAL A 27 -5.77 -8.35 8.30
CA VAL A 27 -6.61 -9.34 7.63
C VAL A 27 -5.88 -10.66 7.58
N LEU A 28 -6.64 -11.75 7.72
CA LEU A 28 -6.09 -13.09 7.51
C LEU A 28 -6.09 -13.37 6.02
N VAL A 29 -4.94 -13.83 5.53
CA VAL A 29 -4.72 -14.17 4.13
C VAL A 29 -4.57 -15.68 4.03
N ASP A 30 -5.18 -16.27 3.01
CA ASP A 30 -5.08 -17.69 2.70
C ASP A 30 -3.76 -17.95 1.94
N GLU A 31 -2.94 -18.89 2.43
CA GLU A 31 -1.66 -19.23 1.82
C GLU A 31 -1.83 -19.90 0.45
N ASP A 32 -2.89 -20.68 0.25
CA ASP A 32 -3.18 -21.33 -1.03
C ASP A 32 -3.58 -20.28 -2.08
N GLU A 33 -4.40 -19.28 -1.70
CA GLU A 33 -4.77 -18.18 -2.60
C GLU A 33 -3.55 -17.32 -2.95
N LEU A 34 -2.65 -17.09 -1.99
CA LEU A 34 -1.40 -16.38 -2.22
C LEU A 34 -0.54 -17.13 -3.25
N GLU A 35 -0.35 -18.44 -3.08
CA GLU A 35 0.44 -19.26 -4.00
C GLU A 35 -0.16 -19.25 -5.43
N ILE A 36 -1.49 -19.26 -5.55
CA ILE A 36 -2.17 -19.15 -6.85
C ILE A 36 -1.84 -17.81 -7.52
N ILE A 37 -1.94 -16.71 -6.79
CA ILE A 37 -1.67 -15.36 -7.33
C ILE A 37 -0.19 -15.23 -7.73
N GLU A 38 0.72 -15.70 -6.88
CA GLU A 38 2.16 -15.71 -7.18
C GLU A 38 2.49 -16.47 -8.47
N ASN A 39 1.81 -17.60 -8.71
CA ASN A 39 2.04 -18.44 -9.88
C ASN A 39 1.23 -18.01 -11.13
N SER A 40 0.27 -17.10 -10.98
CA SER A 40 -0.56 -16.62 -12.10
C SER A 40 0.23 -15.80 -13.15
N GLY A 41 1.33 -15.17 -12.73
CA GLY A 41 2.16 -14.32 -13.59
C GLY A 41 1.59 -12.93 -13.86
N ASN A 42 0.38 -12.63 -13.40
CA ASN A 42 -0.27 -11.31 -13.58
C ASN A 42 0.25 -10.28 -12.58
N ILE A 43 0.63 -10.74 -11.38
CA ILE A 43 1.13 -9.91 -10.28
C ILE A 43 2.56 -10.35 -9.96
N PRO A 44 3.53 -9.43 -9.88
CA PRO A 44 4.87 -9.77 -9.42
C PRO A 44 4.84 -10.34 -8.02
N ARG A 45 5.64 -11.38 -7.81
CA ARG A 45 5.58 -12.22 -6.61
C ARG A 45 5.77 -11.41 -5.33
N GLU A 46 6.67 -10.43 -5.37
CA GLU A 46 6.95 -9.53 -4.24
C GLU A 46 5.74 -8.72 -3.76
N ASP A 47 4.75 -8.52 -4.64
CA ASP A 47 3.59 -7.67 -4.39
C ASP A 47 2.27 -8.46 -4.30
N ALA A 48 2.29 -9.77 -4.55
CA ALA A 48 1.13 -10.65 -4.46
C ALA A 48 0.46 -10.59 -3.06
N GLY A 49 1.25 -10.59 -2.00
CA GLY A 49 0.76 -10.48 -0.63
C GLY A 49 0.10 -9.12 -0.35
N VAL A 50 0.64 -8.04 -0.89
CA VAL A 50 0.10 -6.68 -0.72
C VAL A 50 -1.24 -6.55 -1.45
N TYR A 51 -1.33 -7.08 -2.67
CA TYR A 51 -2.57 -7.16 -3.44
C TYR A 51 -3.65 -7.95 -2.69
N LEU A 52 -3.32 -9.17 -2.26
CA LEU A 52 -4.29 -10.06 -1.61
C LEU A 52 -4.77 -9.48 -0.28
N THR A 53 -3.87 -8.82 0.47
CA THR A 53 -4.24 -8.07 1.68
C THR A 53 -5.27 -6.98 1.38
N ALA A 54 -5.05 -6.19 0.32
CA ALA A 54 -5.97 -5.12 -0.07
C ALA A 54 -7.34 -5.67 -0.52
N LYS A 55 -7.33 -6.75 -1.32
CA LYS A 55 -8.54 -7.44 -1.78
C LYS A 55 -9.34 -8.02 -0.62
N THR A 56 -8.71 -8.80 0.26
CA THR A 56 -9.37 -9.43 1.42
C THR A 56 -9.85 -8.39 2.43
N GLY A 57 -9.10 -7.30 2.61
CA GLY A 57 -9.49 -6.15 3.41
C GLY A 57 -10.60 -5.29 2.79
N LYS A 58 -11.04 -5.59 1.56
CA LYS A 58 -12.02 -4.81 0.80
C LYS A 58 -11.64 -3.32 0.72
N SER A 59 -10.35 -3.08 0.52
CA SER A 59 -9.82 -1.72 0.39
C SER A 59 -10.44 -1.03 -0.82
N GLN A 60 -10.83 0.23 -0.65
CA GLN A 60 -11.42 1.04 -1.71
C GLN A 60 -10.37 1.71 -2.60
N CYS A 61 -9.20 2.00 -2.01
CA CYS A 61 -8.10 2.68 -2.68
C CYS A 61 -6.76 2.03 -2.30
N PHE A 62 -5.92 1.87 -3.31
CA PHE A 62 -4.53 1.44 -3.19
C PHE A 62 -3.61 2.60 -3.53
N VAL A 63 -2.77 3.01 -2.58
CA VAL A 63 -1.87 4.17 -2.75
C VAL A 63 -0.43 3.69 -2.82
N SER A 64 0.27 3.95 -3.93
CA SER A 64 1.67 3.56 -4.07
C SER A 64 2.47 4.47 -4.99
N ALA A 65 3.74 4.66 -4.65
CA ALA A 65 4.71 5.31 -5.54
C ALA A 65 5.19 4.36 -6.66
N ASN A 66 5.03 3.05 -6.50
CA ASN A 66 5.38 2.06 -7.52
C ASN A 66 4.24 1.87 -8.54
N TYR A 67 4.07 2.87 -9.39
CA TYR A 67 2.98 3.00 -10.37
C TYR A 67 2.84 1.80 -11.33
N LYS A 68 3.94 1.15 -11.72
CA LYS A 68 3.91 0.12 -12.78
C LYS A 68 3.08 -1.10 -12.40
N LEU A 69 3.13 -1.45 -11.12
CA LEU A 69 2.62 -2.70 -10.61
C LEU A 69 1.14 -2.58 -10.23
N VAL A 70 0.81 -1.48 -9.55
CA VAL A 70 -0.56 -1.19 -9.15
C VAL A 70 -1.44 -0.84 -10.35
N LYS A 71 -0.88 -0.22 -11.39
CA LYS A 71 -1.62 0.06 -12.62
C LYS A 71 -1.98 -1.21 -13.38
N ALA A 72 -1.05 -2.15 -13.54
CA ALA A 72 -1.30 -3.42 -14.23
C ALA A 72 -2.46 -4.18 -13.57
N ILE A 73 -2.46 -4.22 -12.23
CA ILE A 73 -3.49 -4.88 -11.44
C ILE A 73 -4.84 -4.16 -11.53
N VAL A 74 -4.86 -2.84 -11.36
CA VAL A 74 -6.12 -2.09 -11.32
C VAL A 74 -6.77 -1.94 -12.69
N GLU A 75 -5.99 -1.87 -13.76
CA GLU A 75 -6.54 -1.87 -15.13
C GLU A 75 -7.13 -3.23 -15.52
N GLU A 76 -6.57 -4.34 -15.03
CA GLU A 76 -7.07 -5.69 -15.35
C GLU A 76 -8.24 -6.13 -14.46
N THR A 77 -8.22 -5.83 -13.15
CA THR A 77 -9.22 -6.34 -12.22
C THR A 77 -10.35 -5.34 -11.91
N GLY A 78 -10.09 -4.04 -12.01
CA GLY A 78 -11.05 -2.98 -11.66
C GLY A 78 -11.52 -3.01 -10.19
N GLU A 79 -10.81 -3.72 -9.32
CA GLU A 79 -11.28 -4.03 -7.95
C GLU A 79 -11.15 -2.86 -6.97
N PHE A 80 -10.21 -1.93 -7.19
CA PHE A 80 -9.98 -0.78 -6.32
C PHE A 80 -9.32 0.38 -7.05
N GLU A 81 -9.48 1.60 -6.54
CA GLU A 81 -8.87 2.78 -7.13
C GLU A 81 -7.36 2.83 -6.84
N CYS A 82 -6.52 2.88 -7.88
CA CYS A 82 -5.08 3.08 -7.72
C CYS A 82 -4.71 4.57 -7.83
N LEU A 83 -4.00 5.09 -6.83
CA LEU A 83 -3.48 6.46 -6.85
C LEU A 83 -1.99 6.51 -6.46
N THR A 84 -1.28 7.50 -6.99
CA THR A 84 0.00 7.90 -6.41
C THR A 84 -0.26 8.62 -5.08
N PRO A 85 0.73 8.70 -4.16
CA PRO A 85 0.57 9.46 -2.92
C PRO A 85 0.13 10.91 -3.16
N GLU A 86 0.71 11.57 -4.17
CA GLU A 86 0.35 12.94 -4.54
C GLU A 86 -1.10 13.02 -5.06
N ALA A 87 -1.52 12.09 -5.91
CA ALA A 87 -2.89 12.05 -6.42
C ALA A 87 -3.92 11.74 -5.31
N PHE A 88 -3.57 10.86 -4.37
CA PHE A 88 -4.40 10.56 -3.20
C PHE A 88 -4.62 11.80 -2.34
N VAL A 89 -3.53 12.49 -1.99
CA VAL A 89 -3.61 13.73 -1.20
C VAL A 89 -4.49 14.76 -1.93
N ASN A 90 -4.22 15.03 -3.20
CA ASN A 90 -5.00 16.01 -3.97
C ASN A 90 -6.50 15.66 -4.10
N LYS A 91 -6.87 14.38 -4.00
CA LYS A 91 -8.25 13.92 -4.16
C LYS A 91 -9.02 13.83 -2.84
N TYR A 92 -8.38 13.41 -1.76
CA TYR A 92 -9.06 12.98 -0.53
C TYR A 92 -8.64 13.72 0.75
N VAL A 93 -7.56 14.49 0.74
CA VAL A 93 -7.01 15.20 1.91
C VAL A 93 -7.10 16.70 1.71
#